data_AF-A0A2A4YYZ8-F1
#
_entry.id   AF-A0A2A4YYZ8-F1
#
_cell.length_a   1.000
_cell.length_b   1.000
_cell.length_c   1.000
_cell.angle_alpha   90.00
_cell.angle_beta   90.00
_cell.angle_gamma   90.00
#
_symmetry.space_group_name_H-M   'P 1'
#
loop_
_entity.id
_entity.type
_entity.pdbx_description
1 polymer ?
#
loop_
_entity_poly.entity_id
_entity_poly.type
_entity_poly.pdbx_seq_one_letter_code
_entity_poly.pdbx_strand_id
1 'polypeptide(L)'
;MAKKAKKKKKAAKASNGKMSMKGRIFMIAFVLLGLAFLPTSMLLGVGMLPTVVVFFMGNRRNGVRASTVAAMNSAGCIPFILKLWAGENNFEASMNIIMDSQSMLVIYVAAAFGYMIDWVVTGLVSSYLYQKGMGRMMAIQKKQAFLVSHWGEGITGKSDKGDGG
;
A
#
# COMPACT_ATOMS: atom_id res chain seq x y z
N MET A 1 -16.18 -39.44 14.32
CA MET A 1 -15.23 -38.39 13.86
C MET A 1 -15.89 -37.00 13.75
N ALA A 2 -16.50 -36.47 14.83
CA ALA A 2 -17.26 -35.20 14.78
C ALA A 2 -16.66 -34.05 15.62
N LYS A 3 -15.59 -34.29 16.40
CA LYS A 3 -14.98 -33.26 17.27
C LYS A 3 -13.93 -32.37 16.57
N LYS A 4 -13.44 -32.73 15.38
CA LYS A 4 -12.44 -31.94 14.64
C LYS A 4 -13.02 -30.84 13.74
N ALA A 5 -14.30 -30.90 13.37
CA ALA A 5 -14.94 -29.92 12.50
C ALA A 5 -15.40 -28.64 13.23
N LYS A 6 -15.68 -28.69 14.54
CA LYS A 6 -16.09 -27.52 15.33
C LYS A 6 -14.94 -26.60 15.76
N LYS A 7 -13.68 -27.05 15.71
CA LYS A 7 -12.51 -26.24 16.14
C LYS A 7 -12.01 -25.27 15.06
N LYS A 8 -12.31 -25.53 13.78
CA LYS A 8 -11.87 -24.66 12.65
C LYS A 8 -12.78 -23.47 12.38
N LYS A 9 -14.05 -23.49 12.82
CA LYS A 9 -15.01 -22.37 12.65
C LYS A 9 -14.94 -21.29 13.75
N LYS A 10 -14.13 -21.45 14.80
CA LYS A 10 -13.91 -20.42 15.85
C LYS A 10 -12.69 -19.52 15.61
N ALA A 11 -11.96 -19.70 14.50
CA ALA A 11 -10.82 -18.84 14.13
C ALA A 11 -11.20 -17.63 13.25
N ALA A 12 -12.49 -17.47 12.94
CA ALA A 12 -13.01 -16.37 12.13
C ALA A 12 -13.88 -15.39 12.93
N LYS A 13 -13.69 -15.30 14.27
CA LYS A 13 -14.38 -14.32 15.11
C LYS A 13 -13.40 -13.21 15.51
N ALA A 14 -13.55 -12.08 14.82
CA ALA A 14 -13.24 -10.72 15.27
C ALA A 14 -12.01 -10.60 16.19
N SER A 15 -10.83 -10.42 15.61
CA SER A 15 -9.75 -9.78 16.34
C SER A 15 -10.16 -8.32 16.57
N ASN A 16 -10.83 -8.04 17.68
CA ASN A 16 -10.87 -6.69 18.24
C ASN A 16 -9.41 -6.27 18.44
N GLY A 17 -8.90 -5.48 17.50
CA GLY A 17 -7.51 -5.08 17.39
C GLY A 17 -7.11 -4.17 18.54
N LYS A 18 -6.87 -4.75 19.72
CA LYS A 18 -6.14 -4.06 20.78
C LYS A 18 -4.72 -3.87 20.25
N MET A 19 -4.37 -2.62 19.96
CA MET A 19 -3.04 -2.21 19.55
C MET A 19 -2.00 -2.84 20.49
N SER A 20 -1.00 -3.51 19.92
CA SER A 20 0.10 -4.13 20.67
C SER A 20 0.73 -3.10 21.61
N MET A 21 1.22 -3.52 22.78
CA MET A 21 1.84 -2.63 23.78
C MET A 21 2.95 -1.76 23.16
N LYS A 22 3.74 -2.32 22.23
CA LYS A 22 4.73 -1.59 21.45
C LYS A 22 4.10 -0.49 20.58
N GLY A 23 2.94 -0.74 19.98
CA GLY A 23 2.18 0.24 19.20
C GLY A 23 1.64 1.38 20.07
N ARG A 24 1.18 1.08 21.29
CA ARG A 24 0.75 2.12 22.24
C ARG A 24 1.91 3.02 22.68
N ILE A 25 3.07 2.44 23.00
CA ILE A 25 4.27 3.20 23.34
C ILE A 25 4.69 4.09 22.17
N PHE A 26 4.68 3.56 20.94
CA PHE A 26 5.00 4.34 19.74
C PHE A 26 4.03 5.50 19.51
N MET A 27 2.73 5.29 19.71
CA MET A 27 1.71 6.32 19.53
C MET A 27 1.83 7.43 20.59
N ILE A 28 2.08 7.07 21.85
CA ILE A 28 2.33 8.05 22.93
C ILE A 28 3.61 8.84 22.65
N ALA A 29 4.69 8.17 22.25
CA ALA A 29 5.94 8.86 21.88
C ALA A 29 5.73 9.83 20.71
N PHE A 30 4.96 9.44 19.70
CA PHE A 30 4.64 10.30 18.56
C PHE A 30 3.85 11.54 18.97
N VAL A 31 2.84 11.39 19.83
CA VAL A 31 2.06 12.52 20.35
C VAL A 31 2.93 13.46 21.20
N LEU A 32 3.76 12.92 22.09
CA LEU A 32 4.67 13.73 22.92
C LEU A 32 5.68 14.50 22.07
N LEU A 33 6.23 13.87 21.02
CA LEU A 33 7.13 14.54 20.08
C LEU A 33 6.40 15.66 19.31
N GLY A 34 5.14 15.41 18.92
CA GLY A 34 4.29 16.39 18.26
C GLY A 34 3.97 17.61 19.15
N LEU A 35 3.82 17.41 20.46
CA LEU A 35 3.68 18.50 21.43
C LEU A 35 5.00 19.26 21.63
N ALA A 36 6.15 18.55 21.65
CA ALA A 36 7.46 19.20 21.80
C ALA A 36 7.82 20.09 20.59
N PHE A 37 7.39 19.69 19.39
CA PHE A 37 7.59 20.45 18.14
C PHE A 37 6.26 20.96 17.55
N LEU A 38 5.53 21.76 18.35
CA LEU A 38 4.22 22.35 18.00
C LEU A 38 4.14 22.96 16.58
N PRO A 39 5.08 23.82 16.15
CA PRO A 39 5.03 24.42 14.81
C PRO A 39 5.18 23.38 13.68
N THR A 40 6.04 22.38 13.89
CA THR A 40 6.31 21.34 12.89
C THR A 40 5.16 20.33 12.80
N SER A 41 4.55 19.98 13.94
CA SER A 41 3.41 19.06 13.97
C SER A 41 2.16 19.67 13.33
N MET A 42 1.95 20.99 13.48
CA MET A 42 0.86 21.71 12.80
C MET A 42 1.05 21.72 11.29
N LEU A 43 2.25 22.09 10.81
CA LEU A 43 2.58 22.07 9.38
C LEU A 43 2.39 20.67 8.77
N LEU A 44 2.92 19.64 9.44
CA LEU A 44 2.76 18.25 9.00
C LEU A 44 1.31 17.79 9.06
N GLY A 45 0.51 18.25 10.02
CA GLY A 45 -0.91 17.90 10.13
C GLY A 45 -1.71 18.30 8.88
N VAL A 46 -1.44 19.48 8.34
CA VAL A 46 -2.11 19.97 7.12
C VAL A 46 -1.41 19.46 5.84
N GLY A 47 -0.09 19.42 5.83
CA GLY A 47 0.70 18.96 4.68
C GLY A 47 0.54 17.46 4.40
N MET A 48 0.34 16.64 5.45
CA MET A 48 0.18 15.19 5.31
C MET A 48 -1.25 14.74 4.97
N LEU A 49 -2.22 15.65 4.81
CA LEU A 49 -3.60 15.30 4.46
C LEU A 49 -3.72 14.34 3.26
N PRO A 50 -2.99 14.54 2.13
CA PRO A 50 -3.02 13.61 1.01
C PRO A 50 -2.61 12.18 1.38
N THR A 51 -1.62 12.02 2.26
CA THR A 51 -1.16 10.72 2.75
C THR A 51 -2.24 10.01 3.56
N VAL A 52 -2.93 10.78 4.41
CA VAL A 52 -4.04 10.28 5.23
C VAL A 52 -5.17 9.76 4.36
N VAL A 53 -5.52 10.48 3.29
CA VAL A 53 -6.53 10.05 2.31
C VAL A 53 -6.13 8.70 1.68
N VAL A 54 -4.87 8.53 1.27
CA VAL A 54 -4.40 7.27 0.66
C VAL A 54 -4.51 6.10 1.63
N PHE A 55 -4.18 6.34 2.90
CA PHE A 55 -4.26 5.33 3.94
C PHE A 55 -5.70 4.88 4.22
N PHE A 56 -6.65 5.82 4.25
CA PHE A 56 -8.07 5.53 4.45
C PHE A 56 -8.73 4.85 3.25
N MET A 57 -8.27 5.14 2.03
CA MET A 57 -8.78 4.53 0.80
C MET A 57 -8.32 3.07 0.59
N GLY A 58 -8.03 2.37 1.70
CA GLY A 58 -7.31 1.11 1.78
C GLY A 58 -7.95 -0.03 1.00
N ASN A 59 -7.28 -0.44 -0.08
CA ASN A 59 -7.44 -1.76 -0.70
C ASN A 59 -6.14 -2.56 -0.50
N ARG A 60 -6.22 -3.89 -0.37
CA ARG A 60 -5.05 -4.77 -0.10
C ARG A 60 -3.94 -4.68 -1.16
N ARG A 61 -4.23 -4.13 -2.34
CA ARG A 61 -3.29 -3.84 -3.44
C ARG A 61 -2.58 -2.48 -3.30
N ASN A 62 -2.98 -1.65 -2.34
CA ASN A 62 -2.54 -0.26 -2.20
C ASN A 62 -1.31 -0.09 -1.28
N GLY A 63 -0.71 -1.16 -0.76
CA GLY A 63 0.41 -1.05 0.18
C GLY A 63 1.60 -0.27 -0.38
N VAL A 64 1.98 -0.56 -1.64
CA VAL A 64 3.08 0.14 -2.33
C VAL A 64 2.68 1.59 -2.69
N ARG A 65 1.43 1.79 -3.13
CA ARG A 65 0.88 3.12 -3.45
C ARG A 65 0.94 4.05 -2.24
N ALA A 66 0.48 3.56 -1.10
CA ALA A 66 0.46 4.30 0.16
C ALA A 66 1.87 4.69 0.60
N SER A 67 2.84 3.77 0.51
CA SER A 67 4.23 4.10 0.84
C SER A 67 4.85 5.12 -0.13
N THR A 68 4.58 5.03 -1.43
CA THR A 68 5.14 5.95 -2.43
C THR A 68 4.56 7.35 -2.27
N VAL A 69 3.24 7.47 -2.11
CA VAL A 69 2.59 8.76 -1.87
C VAL A 69 3.01 9.35 -0.53
N ALA A 70 3.13 8.54 0.53
CA ALA A 70 3.63 9.00 1.82
C ALA A 70 5.06 9.54 1.72
N ALA A 71 5.95 8.83 1.03
CA ALA A 71 7.33 9.25 0.85
C ALA A 71 7.42 10.55 0.03
N MET A 72 6.66 10.65 -1.05
CA MET A 72 6.74 11.80 -1.95
C MET A 72 6.07 13.05 -1.35
N ASN A 73 4.94 12.88 -0.64
CA ASN A 73 4.35 13.96 0.13
C ASN A 73 5.29 14.44 1.25
N SER A 74 5.93 13.52 1.97
CA SER A 74 6.91 13.86 3.01
C SER A 74 8.08 14.64 2.42
N ALA A 75 8.59 14.24 1.25
CA ALA A 75 9.64 14.97 0.55
C ALA A 75 9.20 16.41 0.20
N GLY A 76 7.94 16.60 -0.20
CA GLY A 76 7.36 17.92 -0.44
C GLY A 76 7.31 18.82 0.82
N CYS A 77 7.18 18.24 2.02
CA CYS A 77 7.19 18.99 3.27
C CYS A 77 8.60 19.38 3.76
N ILE A 78 9.65 18.64 3.37
CA ILE A 78 11.03 18.88 3.83
C ILE A 78 11.50 20.33 3.66
N PRO A 79 11.38 21.00 2.48
CA PRO A 79 11.87 22.37 2.34
C PRO A 79 11.18 23.35 3.28
N PHE A 80 9.90 23.15 3.58
CA PHE A 80 9.14 24.01 4.49
C PHE A 80 9.45 23.75 5.95
N ILE A 81 9.71 22.48 6.30
CA ILE A 81 10.21 22.11 7.63
C ILE A 81 11.59 22.75 7.85
N LEU A 82 12.48 22.65 6.87
CA LEU A 82 13.81 23.28 6.94
C LEU A 82 13.70 24.81 7.04
N LYS A 83 12.79 25.43 6.29
CA LYS A 83 12.53 26.88 6.38
C LYS A 83 12.03 27.29 7.77
N LEU A 84 11.16 26.48 8.38
CA LEU A 84 10.65 26.71 9.72
C LEU A 84 11.76 26.55 10.77
N TRP A 85 12.59 25.52 10.62
CA TRP A 85 13.70 25.23 11.53
C TRP A 85 14.85 26.25 11.45
N ALA A 86 15.17 26.71 10.24
CA ALA A 86 16.21 27.71 10.01
C ALA A 86 15.76 29.13 10.34
N GLY A 87 14.45 29.39 10.34
CA GLY A 87 13.84 30.66 10.71
C GLY A 87 13.29 30.66 12.13
N GLU A 88 12.17 31.36 12.31
CA GLU A 88 11.46 31.38 13.59
C GLU A 88 10.61 30.12 13.75
N ASN A 89 10.96 29.29 14.74
CA ASN A 89 10.20 28.10 15.11
C ASN A 89 9.00 28.47 16.02
N ASN A 90 8.13 29.37 15.54
CA ASN A 90 6.95 29.82 16.26
C ASN A 90 5.66 29.38 15.54
N PHE A 91 4.54 29.52 16.26
CA PHE A 91 3.22 29.16 15.75
C PHE A 91 2.85 30.00 14.51
N GLU A 92 3.14 31.29 14.55
CA GLU A 92 2.81 32.23 13.48
C GLU A 92 3.52 31.92 12.16
N ALA A 93 4.82 31.59 12.20
CA ALA A 93 5.57 31.16 11.03
C ALA A 93 4.99 29.88 10.40
N SER A 94 4.58 28.91 11.23
CA SER A 94 3.93 27.69 10.73
C SER A 94 2.58 28.00 10.06
N MET A 95 1.79 28.90 10.65
CA MET A 95 0.50 29.32 10.09
C MET A 95 0.67 30.10 8.79
N ASN A 96 1.69 30.96 8.70
CA ASN A 96 2.02 31.70 7.48
C ASN A 96 2.39 30.75 6.32
N ILE A 97 3.15 29.69 6.60
CA ILE A 97 3.45 28.65 5.60
C ILE A 97 2.18 27.89 5.20
N ILE A 98 1.29 27.61 6.15
CA ILE A 98 0.02 26.91 5.88
C ILE A 98 -0.93 27.73 5.02
N MET A 99 -1.05 29.04 5.30
CA MET A 99 -1.93 29.93 4.54
C MET A 99 -1.34 30.35 3.19
N ASP A 100 -0.04 30.18 2.99
CA ASP A 100 0.59 30.44 1.70
C ASP A 100 0.16 29.39 0.66
N SER A 101 -0.60 29.85 -0.32
CA SER A 101 -1.09 29.01 -1.43
C SER A 101 0.04 28.33 -2.20
N GLN A 102 1.19 28.99 -2.35
CA GLN A 102 2.32 28.43 -3.11
C GLN A 102 2.97 27.27 -2.36
N SER A 103 3.13 27.41 -1.04
CA SER A 103 3.66 26.36 -0.16
C SER A 103 2.78 25.10 -0.18
N MET A 104 1.46 25.26 -0.01
CA MET A 104 0.52 24.13 -0.05
C MET A 104 0.45 23.47 -1.43
N LEU A 105 0.52 24.26 -2.51
CA LEU A 105 0.54 23.74 -3.86
C LEU A 105 1.74 22.82 -4.07
N VAL A 106 2.95 23.22 -3.67
CA VAL A 106 4.16 22.41 -3.82
C VAL A 106 4.03 21.08 -3.08
N ILE A 107 3.54 21.09 -1.84
CA ILE A 107 3.35 19.88 -1.03
C ILE A 107 2.35 18.93 -1.71
N TYR A 108 1.21 19.45 -2.17
CA TYR A 108 0.16 18.62 -2.76
C TYR A 108 0.52 18.14 -4.17
N VAL A 109 1.28 18.92 -4.93
CA VAL A 109 1.85 18.48 -6.20
C VAL A 109 2.86 17.35 -5.96
N ALA A 110 3.71 17.43 -4.93
CA ALA A 110 4.61 16.34 -4.57
C ALA A 110 3.83 15.06 -4.21
N ALA A 111 2.72 15.17 -3.48
CA ALA A 111 1.83 14.04 -3.22
C ALA A 111 1.21 13.47 -4.52
N ALA A 112 0.79 14.33 -5.45
CA ALA A 112 0.27 13.93 -6.76
C ALA A 112 1.31 13.21 -7.62
N PHE A 113 2.59 13.62 -7.56
CA PHE A 113 3.69 12.88 -8.18
C PHE A 113 3.83 11.47 -7.61
N GLY A 114 3.60 11.27 -6.31
CA GLY A 114 3.55 9.94 -5.72
C GLY A 114 2.50 9.03 -6.39
N TYR A 115 1.32 9.57 -6.71
CA TYR A 115 0.29 8.85 -7.45
C TYR A 115 0.69 8.57 -8.90
N MET A 116 1.32 9.54 -9.56
CA MET A 116 1.81 9.39 -10.93
C MET A 116 2.84 8.26 -11.03
N ILE A 117 3.82 8.24 -10.13
CA ILE A 117 4.84 7.18 -10.06
C ILE A 117 4.18 5.83 -9.87
N ASP A 118 3.24 5.73 -8.93
CA ASP A 118 2.53 4.49 -8.66
C ASP A 118 1.77 3.95 -9.88
N TRP A 119 1.09 4.82 -10.63
CA TRP A 119 0.40 4.43 -11.86
C TRP A 119 1.36 3.94 -12.94
N VAL A 120 2.47 4.65 -13.16
CA VAL A 120 3.48 4.25 -14.15
C VAL A 120 4.08 2.90 -13.78
N VAL A 121 4.54 2.74 -12.54
CA VAL A 121 5.18 1.50 -12.07
C VAL A 121 4.17 0.34 -12.11
N THR A 122 2.94 0.55 -11.64
CA THR A 122 1.91 -0.49 -11.66
C THR A 122 1.56 -0.92 -13.10
N GLY A 123 1.49 0.03 -14.03
CA GLY A 123 1.27 -0.24 -15.45
C GLY A 123 2.39 -1.08 -16.08
N LEU A 124 3.64 -0.69 -15.83
CA LEU A 124 4.82 -1.43 -16.32
C LEU A 124 4.89 -2.85 -15.74
N VAL A 125 4.73 -2.98 -14.41
CA VAL A 125 4.78 -4.30 -13.73
C VAL A 125 3.65 -5.20 -14.21
N SER A 126 2.44 -4.66 -14.38
CA SER A 126 1.30 -5.45 -14.87
C SER A 126 1.53 -5.94 -16.30
N SER A 127 2.08 -5.10 -17.16
CA SER A 127 2.41 -5.46 -18.55
C SER A 127 3.50 -6.54 -18.61
N TYR A 128 4.55 -6.41 -17.80
CA TYR A 128 5.61 -7.41 -17.70
C TYR A 128 5.10 -8.76 -17.17
N LEU A 129 4.29 -8.73 -16.11
CA LEU A 129 3.67 -9.93 -15.56
C LEU A 129 2.72 -10.60 -16.55
N TYR A 130 1.99 -9.82 -17.35
CA TYR A 130 1.13 -10.34 -18.41
C TYR A 130 1.93 -11.09 -19.47
N GLN A 131 3.02 -10.50 -19.98
CA GLN A 131 3.90 -11.16 -20.96
C GLN A 131 4.53 -12.45 -20.39
N LYS A 132 5.01 -12.41 -19.14
CA LYS A 132 5.54 -13.59 -18.46
C LYS A 132 4.47 -14.67 -18.27
N GLY A 133 3.23 -14.28 -17.97
CA GLY A 133 2.09 -15.17 -17.86
C GLY A 133 1.80 -15.89 -19.17
N MET A 134 1.75 -15.15 -20.28
CA MET A 134 1.57 -15.72 -21.62
C MET A 134 2.67 -16.71 -22.00
N GLY A 135 3.94 -16.36 -21.75
CA GLY A 135 5.06 -17.26 -21.99
C GLY A 135 4.97 -18.55 -21.17
N ARG A 136 4.58 -18.45 -19.90
CA ARG A 136 4.36 -19.62 -19.02
C ARG A 136 3.20 -20.49 -19.52
N MET A 137 2.09 -19.88 -19.97
CA MET A 137 0.95 -20.61 -20.53
C MET A 137 1.34 -21.38 -21.80
N MET A 138 2.07 -20.75 -22.73
CA MET A 138 2.56 -21.44 -23.92
C MET A 138 3.51 -22.58 -23.60
N ALA A 139 4.41 -22.40 -22.62
CA ALA A 139 5.32 -23.46 -22.19
C ALA A 139 4.57 -24.66 -21.60
N ILE A 140 3.49 -24.40 -20.83
CA ILE A 140 2.63 -25.46 -20.29
C ILE A 140 1.88 -26.17 -21.42
N GLN A 141 1.31 -25.44 -22.38
CA GLN A 141 0.60 -26.02 -23.52
C GLN A 141 1.52 -26.88 -24.38
N LYS A 142 2.75 -26.42 -24.67
CA LYS A 142 3.75 -27.23 -25.41
C LYS A 142 4.07 -28.53 -24.68
N LYS A 143 4.24 -28.50 -23.35
CA LYS A 143 4.45 -29.71 -22.55
C LYS A 143 3.25 -30.64 -22.58
N GLN A 144 2.03 -30.11 -22.49
CA GLN A 144 0.80 -30.91 -22.59
C GLN A 144 0.68 -31.57 -23.97
N ALA A 145 0.90 -30.84 -25.06
CA ALA A 145 0.86 -31.38 -26.42
C ALA A 145 1.90 -32.49 -26.62
N PHE A 146 3.12 -32.29 -26.11
CA PHE A 146 4.17 -33.32 -26.16
C PHE A 146 3.81 -34.59 -25.39
N LEU A 147 3.18 -34.46 -24.22
CA LEU A 147 2.74 -35.61 -23.43
C LEU A 147 1.61 -36.37 -24.13
N VAL A 148 0.64 -35.65 -24.70
CA VAL A 148 -0.46 -36.26 -25.47
C VAL A 148 0.06 -37.00 -26.71
N SER A 149 1.05 -36.45 -27.42
CA SER A 149 1.59 -37.10 -28.62
C SER A 149 2.34 -38.40 -28.33
N HIS A 150 3.00 -38.52 -27.17
CA HIS A 150 3.81 -39.69 -26.82
C HIS A 150 3.05 -40.76 -26.02
N TRP A 151 2.02 -40.36 -25.26
CA TRP A 151 1.36 -41.25 -24.29
C TRP A 151 -0.16 -41.38 -24.53
N GLY A 152 -0.70 -40.73 -25.57
CA GLY A 152 -2.14 -40.75 -25.92
C GLY A 152 -2.98 -39.78 -25.09
N GLU A 153 -4.30 -39.76 -25.27
CA GLU A 153 -5.17 -38.80 -24.57
C GLU A 153 -5.44 -39.15 -23.08
N GLY A 154 -5.11 -40.37 -22.65
CA GLY A 154 -5.41 -40.90 -21.31
C GLY A 154 -4.76 -40.14 -20.13
N ILE A 155 -3.72 -39.34 -20.37
CA ILE A 155 -3.01 -38.56 -19.32
C ILE A 155 -3.51 -37.11 -19.19
N THR A 156 -4.50 -36.71 -20.00
CA THR A 156 -5.04 -35.33 -19.95
C THR A 156 -5.88 -35.05 -18.70
N GLY A 157 -6.08 -36.03 -17.81
CA GLY A 157 -6.90 -35.91 -16.62
C GLY A 157 -8.38 -35.66 -16.92
N LYS A 158 -8.79 -35.81 -18.18
CA LYS A 158 -10.17 -35.72 -18.66
C LYS A 158 -10.89 -37.08 -18.69
N SER A 159 -10.21 -38.17 -18.33
CA SER A 159 -10.85 -39.47 -18.15
C SER A 159 -11.65 -39.48 -16.84
N ASP A 160 -12.93 -39.82 -16.99
CA ASP A 160 -13.90 -40.21 -15.96
C ASP A 160 -14.77 -39.13 -15.30
N LYS A 161 -15.47 -38.33 -16.13
CA LYS A 161 -16.77 -37.75 -15.77
C LYS A 161 -17.77 -37.99 -16.90
N GLY A 162 -18.40 -39.16 -16.85
CA GLY A 162 -19.48 -39.53 -17.76
C GLY A 162 -19.17 -40.85 -18.42
N ASP A 163 -19.43 -41.93 -17.69
CA ASP A 163 -20.12 -43.13 -18.16
C ASP A 163 -20.14 -44.13 -17.01
N GLY A 164 -21.01 -43.87 -16.05
CA GLY A 164 -21.42 -44.82 -15.04
C GLY A 164 -22.94 -44.90 -15.03
N GLY A 165 -23.46 -45.90 -15.74
CA GLY A 165 -24.76 -46.58 -15.53
C GLY A 165 -26.01 -45.73 -15.37
#